data_AF-A0A1D1XQT5-F1
#
_entry.id   AF-A0A1D1XQT5-F1
#
_cell.length_a   1.000
_cell.length_b   1.000
_cell.length_c   1.000
_cell.angle_alpha   90.00
_cell.angle_beta   90.00
_cell.angle_gamma   90.00
#
_symmetry.space_group_name_H-M   'P 1'
#
loop_
_entity.id
_entity.type
_entity.pdbx_description
1 polymer ?
#
loop_
_entity_poly.entity_id
_entity_poly.type
_entity_poly.pdbx_seq_one_letter_code
_entity_poly.pdbx_strand_id
1 'polypeptide(L)'
;MAASEAVKCLNTSSGRRRFVFKSFSQRAREVEIDVFRSIDPVKAEPAEGSSFFRDCLLEWRELNTAEDFISFYEQMMPLVQTLPQILLHKEKIFSELLRRVNMKARLSLEPILRLIASLSRDILEEFLPFLQRLVDSFVELFDEGGELDPEVLEQVFTSWSYILMYMQKYLVKGVVNVLEVTIKLRYYHNNYIQEFMAEAVSFLLRNASKNQLVQGVRKVIREAVE
;
A
#
# COMPACT_ATOMS: atom_id res chain seq x y z
N MET A 1 -15.09 -16.11 -14.23
CA MET A 1 -14.75 -16.97 -13.07
C MET A 1 -13.41 -17.62 -13.34
N ALA A 2 -12.31 -16.97 -12.97
CA ALA A 2 -11.00 -17.62 -13.00
C ALA A 2 -10.93 -18.56 -11.80
N ALA A 3 -10.70 -19.85 -12.07
CA ALA A 3 -10.42 -20.81 -11.02
C ALA A 3 -9.16 -20.35 -10.29
N SER A 4 -9.27 -20.10 -8.98
CA SER A 4 -8.11 -19.90 -8.11
C SER A 4 -7.19 -21.11 -8.29
N GLU A 5 -6.07 -20.93 -9.00
CA GLU A 5 -5.08 -21.97 -9.15
C GLU A 5 -4.64 -22.40 -7.75
N ALA A 6 -4.61 -23.71 -7.50
CA ALA A 6 -4.27 -24.26 -6.21
C ALA A 6 -2.79 -23.98 -5.89
N VAL A 7 -2.51 -22.82 -5.29
CA VAL A 7 -1.17 -22.42 -4.87
C VAL A 7 -0.71 -23.34 -3.74
N LYS A 8 0.40 -24.03 -3.96
CA LYS A 8 1.07 -24.83 -2.93
C LYS A 8 1.77 -23.90 -1.95
N CYS A 9 1.27 -23.81 -0.73
CA CYS A 9 1.85 -23.00 0.35
C CYS A 9 2.82 -23.84 1.19
N LEU A 10 3.74 -23.18 1.90
CA LEU A 10 4.60 -23.83 2.88
C LEU A 10 3.76 -24.43 4.01
N ASN A 11 4.08 -25.67 4.37
CA ASN A 11 3.47 -26.33 5.50
C ASN A 11 4.07 -25.79 6.81
N THR A 12 3.25 -25.10 7.61
CA THR A 12 3.61 -24.56 8.92
C THR A 12 3.35 -25.54 10.06
N SER A 13 2.79 -26.72 9.77
CA SER A 13 2.57 -27.80 10.74
C SER A 13 3.71 -28.84 10.72
N SER A 14 3.79 -29.68 11.75
CA SER A 14 4.81 -30.73 11.94
C SER A 14 4.71 -31.92 10.96
N GLY A 15 3.97 -31.78 9.86
CA GLY A 15 3.81 -32.82 8.84
C GLY A 15 5.01 -32.95 7.91
N ARG A 16 5.25 -34.18 7.40
CA ARG A 16 6.38 -34.51 6.51
C ARG A 16 6.35 -33.80 5.14
N ARG A 17 5.19 -33.31 4.70
CA ARG A 17 5.04 -32.63 3.40
C ARG A 17 5.46 -31.16 3.56
N ARG A 18 6.47 -30.72 2.80
CA ARG A 18 6.95 -29.32 2.79
C ARG A 18 5.92 -28.35 2.24
N PHE A 19 5.09 -28.78 1.29
CA PHE A 19 4.09 -27.95 0.64
C PHE A 19 2.69 -28.56 0.75
N VAL A 20 1.70 -27.73 1.06
CA VAL A 20 0.29 -28.10 1.21
C VAL A 20 -0.60 -27.05 0.55
N PHE A 21 -1.77 -27.45 0.10
CA PHE A 21 -2.79 -26.50 -0.31
C PHE A 21 -3.33 -25.77 0.93
N LYS A 22 -3.47 -24.45 0.84
CA LYS A 22 -4.19 -23.64 1.83
C LYS A 22 -5.35 -22.94 1.14
N SER A 23 -6.50 -22.90 1.80
CA SER A 23 -7.65 -22.14 1.32
C SER A 23 -7.36 -20.64 1.35
N PHE A 24 -8.14 -19.85 0.60
CA PHE A 24 -8.09 -18.39 0.67
C PHE A 24 -8.13 -17.89 2.12
N SER A 25 -9.11 -18.33 2.90
CA SER A 25 -9.29 -17.88 4.29
C SER A 25 -8.11 -18.25 5.19
N GLN A 26 -7.40 -19.35 4.93
CA GLN A 26 -6.19 -19.72 5.64
C GLN A 26 -5.04 -18.78 5.29
N ARG A 27 -4.83 -18.53 4.00
CA ARG A 27 -3.79 -17.60 3.52
C ARG A 27 -4.04 -16.17 4.00
N ALA A 28 -5.27 -15.68 3.89
CA ALA A 28 -5.63 -14.33 4.31
C ALA A 28 -5.42 -14.09 5.81
N ARG A 29 -5.62 -15.11 6.67
CA ARG A 29 -5.30 -15.03 8.11
C ARG A 29 -3.80 -15.06 8.41
N GLU A 30 -3.00 -15.61 7.49
CA GLU A 30 -1.55 -15.69 7.62
C GLU A 30 -0.86 -14.43 7.07
N VAL A 31 -1.59 -13.55 6.38
CA VAL A 31 -1.07 -12.25 5.97
C VAL A 31 -0.82 -11.43 7.23
N GLU A 32 0.46 -11.23 7.53
CA GLU A 32 0.91 -10.38 8.63
C GLU A 32 1.64 -9.16 8.03
N ILE A 33 1.07 -7.98 8.21
CA ILE A 33 1.68 -6.74 7.73
C ILE A 33 2.63 -6.22 8.80
N ASP A 34 3.85 -6.72 8.79
CA ASP A 34 4.87 -6.33 9.78
C ASP A 34 5.65 -5.07 9.36
N VAL A 35 4.95 -3.96 9.11
CA VAL A 35 5.62 -2.67 8.83
C VAL A 35 5.84 -1.88 10.13
N PHE A 36 4.89 -1.91 11.05
CA PHE A 36 4.94 -1.10 12.27
C PHE A 36 5.73 -1.74 13.41
N ARG A 37 6.04 -3.04 13.34
CA ARG A 37 6.76 -3.79 14.40
C ARG A 37 8.10 -4.35 13.92
N SER A 38 8.42 -4.24 12.64
CA SER A 38 9.70 -4.68 12.09
C SER A 38 10.85 -4.02 12.84
N ILE A 39 11.77 -4.88 13.28
CA ILE A 39 13.07 -4.53 13.87
C ILE A 39 14.16 -4.39 12.80
N ASP A 40 13.80 -4.53 11.53
CA ASP A 40 14.76 -4.42 10.43
C ASP A 40 15.34 -3.00 10.41
N PRO A 41 16.64 -2.87 10.08
CA PRO A 41 17.26 -1.57 9.96
C PRO A 41 16.53 -0.74 8.91
N VAL A 42 16.23 0.51 9.25
CA VAL A 42 15.65 1.49 8.32
C VAL A 42 16.52 1.53 7.06
N LYS A 43 15.90 1.40 5.88
CA LYS A 43 16.61 1.53 4.59
C LYS A 43 17.48 2.79 4.63
N ALA A 44 18.76 2.62 4.32
CA ALA A 44 19.74 3.69 4.28
C ALA A 44 19.25 4.83 3.36
N GLU A 45 19.69 6.04 3.66
CA GLU A 45 19.41 7.19 2.80
C GLU A 45 20.01 6.97 1.40
N PRO A 46 19.34 7.41 0.33
CA PRO A 46 19.83 7.30 -1.04
C PRO A 46 21.19 7.99 -1.19
N ALA A 47 21.97 7.55 -2.17
CA ALA A 47 23.20 8.24 -2.55
C ALA A 47 22.92 9.70 -2.93
N GLU A 48 23.91 10.57 -2.77
CA GLU A 48 23.79 12.00 -3.10
C GLU A 48 23.30 12.20 -4.54
N GLY A 49 22.19 12.94 -4.70
CA GLY A 49 21.54 13.16 -5.99
C GLY A 49 20.55 12.07 -6.43
N SER A 50 20.43 10.95 -5.71
CA SER A 50 19.38 9.94 -5.93
C SER A 50 18.11 10.22 -5.10
N SER A 51 17.17 9.28 -5.09
CA SER A 51 15.90 9.34 -4.34
C SER A 51 15.42 7.93 -3.99
N PHE A 52 14.54 7.80 -2.99
CA PHE A 52 13.98 6.50 -2.61
C PHE A 52 13.19 5.88 -3.75
N PHE A 53 12.44 6.70 -4.50
CA PHE A 53 11.68 6.28 -5.66
C PHE A 53 12.57 5.74 -6.77
N ARG A 54 13.67 6.42 -7.09
CA ARG A 54 14.61 5.99 -8.13
C ARG A 54 15.30 4.68 -7.76
N ASP A 55 15.78 4.57 -6.52
CA ASP A 55 16.44 3.36 -6.05
C ASP A 55 15.46 2.17 -6.05
N CYS A 56 14.21 2.40 -5.62
CA CYS A 56 13.15 1.39 -5.70
C CYS A 56 12.81 1.00 -7.15
N LEU A 57 12.79 1.95 -8.08
CA LEU A 57 12.52 1.68 -9.49
C LEU A 57 13.61 0.81 -10.13
N LEU A 58 14.88 1.06 -9.79
CA LEU A 58 16.01 0.26 -10.26
C LEU A 58 16.01 -1.14 -9.64
N GLU A 59 15.75 -1.25 -8.33
CA GLU A 59 15.60 -2.53 -7.64
C GLU A 59 14.53 -3.41 -8.33
N TRP A 60 13.35 -2.85 -8.58
CA TRP A 60 12.28 -3.60 -9.23
C TRP A 60 12.52 -3.87 -10.71
N ARG A 61 13.37 -3.07 -11.38
CA ARG A 61 13.81 -3.38 -12.75
C ARG A 61 14.59 -4.69 -12.83
N GLU A 62 15.31 -5.04 -11.77
CA GLU A 62 16.04 -6.30 -11.69
C GLU A 62 15.13 -7.48 -11.28
N LEU A 63 14.07 -7.21 -10.51
CA LEU A 63 13.22 -8.24 -9.91
C LEU A 63 11.96 -8.57 -10.72
N ASN A 64 11.42 -7.65 -11.51
CA ASN A 64 10.14 -7.81 -12.20
C ASN A 64 10.26 -7.66 -13.72
N THR A 65 9.68 -8.62 -14.44
CA THR A 65 9.71 -8.70 -15.91
C THR A 65 8.32 -8.57 -16.55
N ALA A 66 7.30 -8.18 -15.78
CA ALA A 66 5.94 -8.05 -16.30
C ALA A 66 5.77 -6.78 -17.15
N GLU A 67 5.01 -6.89 -18.23
CA GLU A 67 4.89 -5.89 -19.30
C GLU A 67 4.47 -4.50 -18.78
N ASP A 68 3.44 -4.43 -17.94
CA ASP A 68 2.94 -3.15 -17.40
C ASP A 68 4.02 -2.39 -16.63
N PHE A 69 4.83 -3.10 -15.85
CA PHE A 69 5.94 -2.53 -15.11
C PHE A 69 7.11 -2.14 -16.03
N ILE A 70 7.46 -2.95 -17.02
CA ILE A 70 8.50 -2.59 -18.01
C ILE A 70 8.12 -1.30 -18.74
N SER A 71 6.87 -1.22 -19.21
CA SER A 71 6.33 -0.02 -19.85
C SER A 71 6.38 1.20 -18.92
N PHE A 72 6.03 1.04 -17.64
CA PHE A 72 6.15 2.10 -16.65
C PHE A 72 7.60 2.57 -16.49
N TYR A 73 8.53 1.63 -16.33
CA TYR A 73 9.95 1.90 -16.16
C TYR A 73 10.50 2.73 -17.32
N GLU A 74 10.27 2.30 -18.56
CA GLU A 74 10.76 3.00 -19.76
C GLU A 74 10.22 4.43 -19.85
N GLN A 75 8.95 4.63 -19.50
CA GLN A 75 8.30 5.93 -19.53
C GLN A 75 8.79 6.86 -18.41
N MET A 76 9.03 6.32 -17.21
CA MET A 76 9.33 7.11 -16.02
C MET A 76 10.82 7.37 -15.81
N MET A 77 11.71 6.46 -16.23
CA MET A 77 13.14 6.59 -15.96
C MET A 77 13.71 7.97 -16.33
N PRO A 78 13.39 8.58 -17.50
CA PRO A 78 13.90 9.90 -17.85
C PRO A 78 13.43 11.04 -16.91
N LEU A 79 12.34 10.85 -16.18
CA LEU A 79 11.68 11.86 -15.34
C LEU A 79 12.07 11.78 -13.86
N VAL A 80 12.73 10.70 -13.44
CA VAL A 80 12.96 10.39 -12.02
C VAL A 80 14.43 10.24 -11.68
N GLN A 81 15.33 10.89 -12.43
CA GLN A 81 16.78 10.81 -12.17
C GLN A 81 17.18 11.48 -10.85
N THR A 82 16.45 12.53 -10.44
CA THR A 82 16.73 13.31 -9.23
C THR A 82 15.44 13.68 -8.49
N LEU A 83 15.54 13.94 -7.19
CA LEU A 83 14.40 14.36 -6.37
C LEU A 83 13.68 15.63 -6.89
N PRO A 84 14.38 16.70 -7.35
CA PRO A 84 13.72 17.85 -7.95
C PRO A 84 12.86 17.52 -9.18
N GLN A 85 13.30 16.56 -10.02
CA GLN A 85 12.51 16.12 -11.17
C GLN A 85 11.27 15.32 -10.75
N ILE A 86 11.39 14.49 -9.71
CA ILE A 86 10.24 13.80 -9.11
C ILE A 86 9.21 14.80 -8.61
N LEU A 87 9.65 15.83 -7.87
CA LEU A 87 8.75 16.89 -7.40
C LEU A 87 8.08 17.66 -8.54
N LEU A 88 8.83 17.96 -9.61
CA LEU A 88 8.32 18.63 -10.80
C LEU A 88 7.27 17.79 -11.54
N HIS A 89 7.48 16.48 -11.62
CA HIS A 89 6.64 15.55 -12.39
C HIS A 89 5.67 14.71 -11.54
N LYS A 90 5.54 15.00 -10.24
CA LYS A 90 4.79 14.19 -9.26
C LYS A 90 3.38 13.78 -9.72
N GLU A 91 2.64 14.70 -10.33
CA GLU A 91 1.29 14.43 -10.85
C GLU A 91 1.28 13.38 -11.96
N LYS A 92 2.22 13.49 -12.91
CA LYS A 92 2.36 12.56 -14.02
C LYS A 92 2.80 11.19 -13.51
N ILE A 93 3.81 11.16 -12.63
CA ILE A 93 4.33 9.93 -12.03
C ILE A 93 3.20 9.20 -11.30
N PHE A 94 2.49 9.91 -10.42
CA PHE A 94 1.42 9.33 -9.62
C PHE A 94 0.25 8.84 -10.48
N SER A 95 -0.14 9.60 -11.52
CA SER A 95 -1.22 9.19 -12.42
C SER A 95 -0.88 7.93 -13.22
N GLU A 96 0.37 7.77 -13.67
CA GLU A 96 0.82 6.56 -14.36
C GLU A 96 0.94 5.34 -13.43
N LEU A 97 1.31 5.55 -12.17
CA LEU A 97 1.26 4.50 -11.14
C LEU A 97 -0.18 4.02 -10.95
N LEU A 98 -1.11 4.95 -10.68
CA LEU A 98 -2.52 4.61 -10.45
C LEU A 98 -3.18 3.88 -11.62
N ARG A 99 -2.82 4.25 -12.86
CA ARG A 99 -3.33 3.55 -14.06
C ARG A 99 -3.01 2.05 -14.07
N ARG A 100 -2.00 1.62 -13.31
CA ARG A 100 -1.56 0.23 -13.18
C ARG A 100 -1.99 -0.43 -11.87
N VAL A 101 -2.74 0.25 -11.01
CA VAL A 101 -3.36 -0.31 -9.80
C VAL A 101 -4.71 -0.93 -10.20
N ASN A 102 -4.67 -2.07 -10.88
CA ASN A 102 -5.85 -2.81 -11.34
C ASN A 102 -5.50 -4.28 -11.56
N MET A 103 -6.50 -5.15 -11.67
CA MET A 103 -6.29 -6.60 -11.78
C MET A 103 -5.70 -7.05 -13.12
N LYS A 104 -5.75 -6.24 -14.18
CA LYS A 104 -5.09 -6.55 -15.46
C LYS A 104 -3.57 -6.50 -15.34
N ALA A 105 -3.07 -5.61 -14.47
CA ALA A 105 -1.65 -5.44 -14.16
C ALA A 105 -1.20 -6.23 -12.91
N ARG A 106 -1.91 -7.31 -12.55
CA ARG A 106 -1.66 -8.10 -11.32
C ARG A 106 -0.19 -8.52 -11.11
N LEU A 107 0.52 -8.89 -12.17
CA LEU A 107 1.94 -9.30 -12.10
C LEU A 107 2.91 -8.13 -11.89
N SER A 108 2.44 -6.90 -12.09
CA SER A 108 3.18 -5.67 -11.85
C SER A 108 2.69 -4.94 -10.60
N LEU A 109 1.72 -5.49 -9.87
CA LEU A 109 1.05 -4.76 -8.80
C LEU A 109 1.99 -4.47 -7.62
N GLU A 110 2.78 -5.46 -7.19
CA GLU A 110 3.76 -5.27 -6.12
C GLU A 110 4.75 -4.13 -6.41
N PRO A 111 5.52 -4.13 -7.51
CA PRO A 111 6.45 -3.04 -7.78
C PRO A 111 5.75 -1.68 -7.85
N ILE A 112 4.57 -1.61 -8.47
CA ILE A 112 3.80 -0.36 -8.57
C ILE A 112 3.40 0.15 -7.18
N LEU A 113 2.89 -0.71 -6.29
CA LEU A 113 2.53 -0.36 -4.92
C LEU A 113 3.75 0.04 -4.09
N ARG A 114 4.90 -0.62 -4.26
CA ARG A 114 6.16 -0.25 -3.60
C ARG A 114 6.68 1.11 -4.07
N LEU A 115 6.52 1.42 -5.35
CA LEU A 115 6.86 2.72 -5.91
C LEU A 115 5.98 3.84 -5.38
N ILE A 116 4.67 3.60 -5.18
CA ILE A 116 3.76 4.58 -4.54
C ILE A 116 4.22 4.87 -3.11
N ALA A 117 4.57 3.84 -2.34
CA ALA A 117 5.09 4.04 -0.98
C ALA A 117 6.41 4.82 -0.98
N SER A 118 7.35 4.47 -1.86
CA SER A 118 8.61 5.21 -2.01
C SER A 118 8.39 6.67 -2.42
N LEU A 119 7.43 6.93 -3.32
CA LEU A 119 7.06 8.30 -3.72
C LEU A 119 6.56 9.11 -2.53
N SER A 120 5.71 8.52 -1.67
CA SER A 120 5.21 9.18 -0.45
C SER A 120 6.35 9.56 0.51
N ARG A 121 7.41 8.76 0.56
CA ARG A 121 8.60 9.03 1.39
C ARG A 121 9.41 10.20 0.84
N ASP A 122 9.56 10.29 -0.48
CA ASP A 122 10.32 11.36 -1.14
C ASP A 122 9.60 12.71 -1.07
N ILE A 123 8.29 12.75 -1.36
CA ILE A 123 7.55 14.02 -1.50
C ILE A 123 6.77 14.44 -0.25
N LEU A 124 6.58 13.54 0.71
CA LEU A 124 6.05 13.82 2.04
C LEU A 124 4.72 14.60 2.02
N GLU A 125 4.67 15.83 2.52
CA GLU A 125 3.45 16.65 2.62
C GLU A 125 2.77 16.87 1.27
N GLU A 126 3.56 16.94 0.18
CA GLU A 126 3.08 17.06 -1.19
C GLU A 126 2.31 15.82 -1.67
N PHE A 127 2.34 14.72 -0.91
CA PHE A 127 1.58 13.51 -1.19
C PHE A 127 0.14 13.56 -0.63
N LEU A 128 -0.17 14.47 0.31
CA LEU A 128 -1.51 14.54 0.92
C LEU A 128 -2.67 14.64 -0.10
N PRO A 129 -2.57 15.45 -1.18
CA PRO A 129 -3.64 15.54 -2.18
C PRO A 129 -3.89 14.23 -2.95
N PHE A 130 -2.92 13.30 -2.95
CA PHE A 130 -3.01 12.03 -3.66
C PHE A 130 -3.73 10.93 -2.88
N LEU A 131 -3.92 11.09 -1.56
CA LEU A 131 -4.49 10.06 -0.71
C LEU A 131 -5.89 9.61 -1.16
N GLN A 132 -6.76 10.56 -1.52
CA GLN A 132 -8.11 10.23 -1.98
C GLN A 132 -8.08 9.36 -3.25
N ARG A 133 -7.31 9.80 -4.26
CA ARG A 133 -7.17 9.07 -5.52
C ARG A 133 -6.54 7.68 -5.32
N LEU A 134 -5.59 7.56 -4.40
CA LEU A 134 -5.00 6.27 -4.05
C LEU A 134 -6.03 5.33 -3.41
N VAL A 135 -6.77 5.81 -2.41
CA VAL A 135 -7.77 4.99 -1.72
C VAL A 135 -8.90 4.58 -2.67
N ASP A 136 -9.38 5.48 -3.52
CA ASP A 136 -10.37 5.14 -4.54
C ASP A 136 -9.84 4.06 -5.49
N SER A 137 -8.56 4.12 -5.90
CA SER A 137 -7.96 3.06 -6.73
C SER A 137 -7.84 1.71 -6.02
N PHE A 138 -7.64 1.69 -4.70
CA PHE A 138 -7.66 0.43 -3.93
C PHE A 138 -9.05 -0.17 -3.88
N VAL A 139 -10.08 0.66 -3.69
CA VAL A 139 -11.48 0.21 -3.75
C VAL A 139 -11.78 -0.40 -5.11
N GLU A 140 -11.43 0.30 -6.21
CA GLU A 140 -11.63 -0.21 -7.57
C GLU A 140 -10.89 -1.53 -7.82
N LEU A 141 -9.62 -1.64 -7.39
CA LEU A 141 -8.84 -2.88 -7.48
C LEU A 141 -9.50 -4.04 -6.72
N PHE A 142 -10.08 -3.78 -5.55
CA PHE A 142 -10.76 -4.80 -4.76
C PHE A 142 -12.08 -5.23 -5.41
N ASP A 143 -12.87 -4.27 -5.91
CA ASP A 143 -14.11 -4.52 -6.67
C ASP A 143 -13.85 -5.34 -7.95
N GLU A 144 -12.68 -5.19 -8.58
CA GLU A 144 -12.23 -5.99 -9.73
C GLU A 144 -11.86 -7.45 -9.37
N GLY A 145 -11.90 -7.82 -8.08
CA GLY A 145 -11.61 -9.16 -7.58
C GLY A 145 -10.29 -9.28 -6.81
N GLY A 146 -9.56 -8.17 -6.60
CA GLY A 146 -8.35 -8.17 -5.78
C GLY A 146 -8.58 -8.60 -4.33
N GLU A 147 -9.80 -8.40 -3.82
CA GLU A 147 -10.22 -8.84 -2.48
C GLU A 147 -10.19 -10.36 -2.27
N LEU A 148 -10.15 -11.14 -3.36
CA LEU A 148 -10.12 -12.60 -3.36
C LEU A 148 -8.69 -13.16 -3.55
N ASP A 149 -7.69 -12.29 -3.63
CA ASP A 149 -6.29 -12.67 -3.76
C ASP A 149 -5.49 -12.24 -2.52
N PRO A 150 -5.04 -13.19 -1.66
CA PRO A 150 -4.32 -12.88 -0.44
C PRO A 150 -3.01 -12.12 -0.67
N GLU A 151 -2.36 -12.35 -1.81
CA GLU A 151 -1.11 -11.67 -2.14
C GLU A 151 -1.37 -10.22 -2.56
N VAL A 152 -2.49 -9.94 -3.25
CA VAL A 152 -2.92 -8.56 -3.53
C VAL A 152 -3.24 -7.83 -2.22
N LEU A 153 -3.97 -8.47 -1.31
CA LEU A 153 -4.26 -7.90 0.01
C LEU A 153 -2.96 -7.55 0.74
N GLU A 154 -2.02 -8.49 0.81
CA GLU A 154 -0.72 -8.27 1.44
C GLU A 154 0.05 -7.12 0.78
N GLN A 155 0.14 -7.10 -0.56
CA GLN A 155 0.84 -6.05 -1.30
C GLN A 155 0.24 -4.66 -1.06
N VAL A 156 -1.09 -4.54 -1.13
CA VAL A 156 -1.81 -3.26 -0.93
C VAL A 156 -1.60 -2.76 0.48
N PHE A 157 -1.87 -3.60 1.49
CA PHE A 157 -1.81 -3.15 2.86
C PHE A 157 -0.39 -3.00 3.40
N THR A 158 0.59 -3.73 2.86
CA THR A 158 2.00 -3.45 3.15
C THR A 158 2.41 -2.09 2.58
N SER A 159 2.03 -1.78 1.34
CA SER A 159 2.29 -0.45 0.75
C SER A 159 1.59 0.66 1.54
N TRP A 160 0.31 0.48 1.87
CA TRP A 160 -0.45 1.43 2.68
C TRP A 160 0.21 1.66 4.06
N SER A 161 0.67 0.61 4.72
CA SER A 161 1.33 0.72 6.02
C SER A 161 2.67 1.46 5.92
N TYR A 162 3.44 1.26 4.86
CA TYR A 162 4.64 2.06 4.60
C TYR A 162 4.30 3.55 4.38
N ILE A 163 3.25 3.86 3.62
CA ILE A 163 2.79 5.25 3.43
C ILE A 163 2.43 5.87 4.78
N LEU A 164 1.65 5.17 5.62
CA LEU A 164 1.29 5.64 6.96
C LEU A 164 2.51 5.89 7.84
N MET A 165 3.51 5.00 7.79
CA MET A 165 4.75 5.12 8.54
C MET A 165 5.57 6.33 8.07
N TYR A 166 5.82 6.47 6.76
CA TYR A 166 6.61 7.57 6.21
C TYR A 166 5.94 8.92 6.38
N MET A 167 4.62 8.98 6.23
CA MET A 167 3.84 10.21 6.33
C MET A 167 3.29 10.47 7.73
N GLN A 168 3.62 9.65 8.73
CA GLN A 168 3.04 9.71 10.08
C GLN A 168 2.96 11.13 10.61
N LYS A 169 4.06 11.89 10.56
CA LYS A 169 4.15 13.28 11.07
C LYS A 169 3.17 14.27 10.43
N TYR A 170 2.67 13.98 9.24
CA TYR A 170 1.69 14.81 8.53
C TYR A 170 0.26 14.31 8.76
N LEU A 171 0.06 12.99 8.65
CA LEU A 171 -1.27 12.38 8.78
C LEU A 171 -1.86 12.59 10.18
N VAL A 172 -1.03 12.52 11.24
CA VAL A 172 -1.48 12.71 12.63
C VAL A 172 -1.96 14.14 12.92
N LYS A 173 -1.67 15.12 12.05
CA LYS A 173 -2.16 16.49 12.17
C LYS A 173 -3.57 16.67 11.58
N GLY A 174 -3.99 15.75 10.72
CA GLY A 174 -5.25 15.80 9.99
C GLY A 174 -5.98 14.46 10.02
N VAL A 175 -6.12 13.86 11.21
CA VAL A 175 -6.69 12.51 11.38
C VAL A 175 -8.10 12.40 10.79
N VAL A 176 -8.93 13.43 10.98
CA VAL A 176 -10.30 13.45 10.46
C VAL A 176 -10.32 13.34 8.93
N ASN A 177 -9.42 14.04 8.24
CA ASN A 177 -9.32 13.97 6.78
C ASN A 177 -8.91 12.56 6.32
N VAL A 178 -7.97 11.91 7.01
CA VAL A 178 -7.58 10.53 6.69
C VAL A 178 -8.74 9.57 6.91
N LEU A 179 -9.52 9.75 7.98
CA LEU A 179 -10.71 8.94 8.24
C LEU A 179 -11.78 9.13 7.17
N GLU A 180 -11.98 10.35 6.69
CA GLU A 180 -12.92 10.66 5.60
C GLU A 180 -12.49 9.99 4.30
N VAL A 181 -11.22 10.15 3.92
CA VAL A 181 -10.66 9.54 2.71
C VAL A 181 -10.77 8.02 2.74
N THR A 182 -10.55 7.40 3.90
CA THR A 182 -10.49 5.94 4.05
C THR A 182 -11.84 5.29 4.35
N ILE A 183 -12.94 6.05 4.38
CA ILE A 183 -14.26 5.53 4.80
C ILE A 183 -14.70 4.30 4.01
N LYS A 184 -14.52 4.31 2.68
CA LYS A 184 -14.92 3.19 1.81
C LYS A 184 -14.16 1.90 2.12
N LEU A 185 -12.88 1.99 2.46
CA LEU A 185 -12.07 0.82 2.84
C LEU A 185 -12.39 0.35 4.27
N ARG A 186 -12.64 1.27 5.21
CA ARG A 186 -12.97 0.94 6.61
C ARG A 186 -14.29 0.18 6.75
N TYR A 187 -15.26 0.49 5.89
CA TYR A 187 -16.58 -0.14 5.87
C TYR A 187 -16.78 -1.07 4.66
N TYR A 188 -15.69 -1.53 4.06
CA TYR A 188 -15.72 -2.45 2.92
C TYR A 188 -16.32 -3.80 3.32
N HIS A 189 -16.96 -4.54 2.41
CA HIS A 189 -17.69 -5.79 2.75
C HIS A 189 -16.78 -6.96 3.18
N ASN A 190 -15.50 -6.92 2.84
CA ASN A 190 -14.53 -7.95 3.20
C ASN A 190 -13.94 -7.72 4.60
N ASN A 191 -14.21 -8.63 5.53
CA ASN A 191 -13.74 -8.53 6.92
C ASN A 191 -12.21 -8.41 7.06
N TYR A 192 -11.42 -9.05 6.18
CA TYR A 192 -9.96 -8.93 6.23
C TYR A 192 -9.50 -7.51 5.89
N ILE A 193 -10.14 -6.87 4.90
CA ILE A 193 -9.90 -5.47 4.54
C ILE A 193 -10.26 -4.57 5.73
N GLN A 194 -11.40 -4.82 6.40
CA GLN A 194 -11.79 -4.09 7.60
C GLN A 194 -10.76 -4.25 8.74
N GLU A 195 -10.26 -5.47 8.99
CA GLU A 195 -9.25 -5.75 10.00
C GLU A 195 -7.94 -4.99 9.73
N PHE A 196 -7.41 -5.06 8.50
CA PHE A 196 -6.21 -4.31 8.13
C PHE A 196 -6.40 -2.79 8.22
N MET A 197 -7.57 -2.29 7.84
CA MET A 197 -7.90 -0.87 8.00
C MET A 197 -8.05 -0.47 9.47
N ALA A 198 -8.56 -1.35 10.33
CA ALA A 198 -8.63 -1.11 11.76
C ALA A 198 -7.22 -1.00 12.37
N GLU A 199 -6.27 -1.85 11.95
CA GLU A 199 -4.87 -1.74 12.38
C GLU A 199 -4.23 -0.42 11.93
N ALA A 200 -4.41 -0.05 10.67
CA ALA A 200 -3.95 1.21 10.09
C ALA A 200 -4.50 2.44 10.85
N VAL A 201 -5.82 2.47 11.12
CA VAL A 201 -6.45 3.54 11.91
C VAL A 201 -5.93 3.54 13.34
N SER A 202 -5.74 2.36 13.94
CA SER A 202 -5.20 2.24 15.29
C SER A 202 -3.79 2.81 15.38
N PHE A 203 -2.93 2.53 14.40
CA PHE A 203 -1.60 3.14 14.28
C PHE A 203 -1.70 4.67 14.21
N LEU A 204 -2.54 5.21 13.34
CA LEU A 204 -2.71 6.66 13.18
C LEU A 204 -3.19 7.32 14.48
N LEU A 205 -4.23 6.77 15.11
CA LEU A 205 -4.82 7.33 16.33
C LEU A 205 -3.88 7.26 17.53
N ARG A 206 -3.13 6.17 17.70
CA ARG A 206 -2.13 6.04 18.79
C ARG A 206 -1.02 7.08 18.70
N ASN A 207 -0.69 7.51 17.49
CA ASN A 207 0.37 8.51 17.24
C ASN A 207 -0.17 9.96 17.17
N ALA A 208 -1.48 10.16 17.28
CA ALA A 208 -2.10 11.47 17.22
C ALA A 208 -2.02 12.23 18.55
N SER A 209 -2.01 13.57 18.48
CA SER A 209 -2.18 14.40 19.68
C SER A 209 -3.53 14.15 20.34
N LYS A 210 -3.66 14.39 21.65
CA LYS A 210 -4.94 14.20 22.38
C LYS A 210 -6.13 14.88 21.70
N ASN A 211 -5.94 16.09 21.16
CA ASN A 211 -7.00 16.80 20.46
C ASN A 211 -7.42 16.07 19.16
N GLN A 212 -6.44 15.71 18.33
CA GLN A 212 -6.67 14.96 17.09
C GLN A 212 -7.29 13.58 17.35
N LEU A 213 -6.85 12.88 18.40
CA LEU A 213 -7.44 11.62 18.85
C LEU A 213 -8.92 11.78 19.22
N VAL A 214 -9.27 12.78 20.04
CA VAL A 214 -10.67 13.04 20.42
C VAL A 214 -11.54 13.36 19.21
N GLN A 215 -11.03 14.16 18.26
CA GLN A 215 -11.75 14.47 17.03
C GLN A 215 -11.93 13.22 16.15
N GLY A 216 -10.88 12.42 15.98
CA GLY A 216 -10.92 11.17 15.22
C GLY A 216 -11.91 10.17 15.81
N VAL A 217 -11.85 9.92 17.12
CA VAL A 217 -12.80 9.02 17.80
C VAL A 217 -14.25 9.51 17.65
N ARG A 218 -14.50 10.82 17.81
CA ARG A 218 -15.85 11.38 17.59
C ARG A 218 -16.33 11.18 16.16
N LYS A 219 -15.45 11.30 15.16
CA LYS A 219 -15.79 11.06 13.76
C LYS A 219 -16.19 9.61 13.54
N VAL A 220 -15.37 8.64 13.99
CA VAL A 220 -15.67 7.20 13.88
C VAL A 220 -16.99 6.82 14.58
N ILE A 221 -17.24 7.37 15.77
CA ILE A 221 -18.51 7.11 16.48
C ILE A 221 -19.71 7.62 15.69
N ARG A 222 -19.62 8.80 15.05
CA ARG A 222 -20.72 9.33 14.23
C ARG A 222 -20.99 8.45 13.02
N GLU A 223 -19.94 8.05 12.32
CA GLU A 223 -20.04 7.16 11.16
C GLU A 223 -20.64 5.79 11.49
N ALA A 224 -20.46 5.29 12.72
CA ALA A 224 -21.02 4.00 13.14
C ALA A 224 -22.50 4.07 13.54
N VAL A 225 -23.06 5.28 13.71
CA VAL A 225 -24.46 5.51 14.13
C VAL A 225 -25.34 5.88 12.91
N GLU A 226 -24.72 6.29 11.80
CA GLU A 226 -25.35 6.57 10.51
C GLU A 226 -25.49 5.29 9.66
#